data_AF-U6G5F9-F1
#
_entry.id   AF-U6G5F9-F1
#
_cell.length_a   1.000
_cell.length_b   1.000
_cell.length_c   1.000
_cell.angle_alpha   90.00
_cell.angle_beta   90.00
_cell.angle_gamma   90.00
#
_symmetry.space_group_name_H-M   'P 1'
#
loop_
_entity.id
_entity.type
_entity.pdbx_description
1 polymer ?
#
loop_
_entity_poly.entity_id
_entity_poly.type
_entity_poly.pdbx_seq_one_letter_code
_entity_poly.pdbx_strand_id
1 'polypeptide(L)'
;MHNSTGIPQPGYVLLGGEGAAEGAVAGIENLDAEAGGFEDYDENQEEGTEDYEDEESLSFDIPIETPKQKVPMLLATSLVGAWILLLIAVGWTALKSGNRSTLSSINLDSDSLLTYRESFRESMEKVEEAWKATADTVKVAFAKYHLPTTHDGEQFSPSDAWKVLQRQIDGMNRTVSPQASATTEEKWRYAAQLQLVTCLCNSAALRLHGLSKLESKADKWGFQILSLGSGEAPQVQLPSDEEAAEGEEMTFAEFLKHLPSRSQQPLEAKEVEGTIPRSLGLRLAHLVEALDTYTLEGRYVAIRLDTFLQAYGAALETVKEQNFENAPPITSPVDKIPAEAKGLLHFIGDQFESSTQRLWAPVVAKACAEQWDEDTVTKLLQKVEKGEEERMRELLKTKRELVQQAAVEKPLPKGHIFALSVFML
;
A
#
# COMPACT_ATOMS: atom_id res chain seq x y z
N MET A 1 4.97 54.74 17.20
CA MET A 1 5.18 54.24 15.83
C MET A 1 6.18 53.10 15.89
N HIS A 2 5.69 51.86 15.95
CA HIS A 2 6.48 50.67 15.64
C HIS A 2 5.53 49.65 15.01
N ASN A 3 5.73 49.42 13.71
CA ASN A 3 5.05 48.39 12.94
C ASN A 3 5.82 47.08 13.12
N SER A 4 5.16 46.06 13.64
CA SER A 4 5.65 44.68 13.65
C SER A 4 4.85 43.90 12.60
N THR A 5 5.52 43.49 11.54
CA THR A 5 4.98 42.66 10.46
C THR A 5 4.99 41.20 10.90
N GLY A 6 3.81 40.64 11.12
CA GLY A 6 3.61 39.22 11.39
C GLY A 6 3.86 38.38 10.13
N ILE A 7 4.67 37.33 10.28
CA ILE A 7 4.87 36.25 9.31
C ILE A 7 3.90 35.13 9.71
N PRO A 8 3.13 34.53 8.77
CA PRO A 8 2.27 33.40 9.08
C PRO A 8 3.10 32.12 9.27
N GLN A 9 2.88 31.43 10.39
CA GLN A 9 3.39 30.07 10.60
C GLN A 9 2.57 29.07 9.77
N PRO A 10 3.21 28.14 9.04
CA PRO A 10 2.52 27.01 8.44
C PRO A 10 2.20 25.95 9.50
N GLY A 11 1.04 25.33 9.35
CA GLY A 11 0.40 24.46 10.32
C GLY A 11 1.17 23.20 10.69
N TYR A 12 0.91 22.77 11.92
CA TYR A 12 1.30 21.49 12.47
C TYR A 12 0.74 20.34 11.62
N VAL A 13 1.63 19.55 11.03
CA VAL A 13 1.33 18.22 10.50
C VAL A 13 1.36 17.24 11.66
N LEU A 14 0.28 16.47 11.81
CA LEU A 14 0.18 15.34 12.74
C LEU A 14 1.32 14.33 12.49
N LEU A 15 2.32 14.35 13.37
CA LEU A 15 3.27 13.26 13.58
C LEU A 15 2.94 12.66 14.96
N GLY A 16 2.05 11.67 14.95
CA GLY A 16 1.70 10.88 16.13
C GLY A 16 1.68 9.41 15.74
N GLY A 17 2.81 8.73 15.89
CA GLY A 17 2.92 7.30 15.54
C GLY A 17 4.33 6.72 15.53
N GLU A 18 5.27 7.25 16.32
CA GLU A 18 6.55 6.61 16.62
C GLU A 18 6.71 6.54 18.14
N GLY A 19 6.44 5.35 18.69
CA GLY A 19 6.49 5.13 20.13
C GLY A 19 5.96 3.77 20.56
N ALA A 20 6.38 2.69 19.89
CA ALA A 20 6.13 1.32 20.36
C ALA A 20 7.04 0.30 19.67
N ALA A 21 8.37 0.50 19.70
CA ALA A 21 9.32 -0.55 19.29
C ALA A 21 10.76 -0.29 19.78
N GLU A 22 10.97 0.19 21.01
CA GLU A 22 12.30 0.16 21.63
C GLU A 22 12.16 -0.19 23.11
N GLY A 23 12.85 -1.25 23.54
CA GLY A 23 12.99 -1.56 24.97
C GLY A 23 12.90 -3.04 25.32
N ALA A 24 13.89 -3.84 24.92
CA ALA A 24 14.08 -5.16 25.53
C ALA A 24 15.54 -5.65 25.46
N VAL A 25 16.51 -4.90 26.02
CA VAL A 25 17.72 -5.51 26.61
C VAL A 25 18.23 -4.65 27.78
N ALA A 26 18.27 -5.28 28.97
CA ALA A 26 19.02 -4.96 30.19
C ALA A 26 18.50 -3.90 31.18
N GLY A 27 18.28 -4.33 32.44
CA GLY A 27 18.53 -3.51 33.63
C GLY A 27 17.41 -3.46 34.67
N ILE A 28 17.56 -4.22 35.75
CA ILE A 28 16.79 -4.15 37.00
C ILE A 28 17.07 -2.80 37.70
N GLU A 29 16.04 -2.04 38.10
CA GLU A 29 15.84 -1.48 39.45
C GLU A 29 14.61 -0.55 39.52
N ASN A 30 13.99 -0.52 40.71
CA ASN A 30 12.74 0.12 41.12
C ASN A 30 12.56 1.60 40.70
N LEU A 31 11.31 2.03 40.51
CA LEU A 31 10.71 3.22 41.16
C LEU A 31 9.22 3.38 40.81
N ASP A 32 8.43 3.64 41.86
CA ASP A 32 7.04 4.09 41.86
C ASP A 32 6.86 5.44 41.13
N ALA A 33 5.77 5.61 40.35
CA ALA A 33 5.12 6.91 40.14
C ALA A 33 3.74 6.77 39.43
N GLU A 34 2.70 7.09 40.20
CA GLU A 34 1.49 7.87 39.90
C GLU A 34 0.91 7.88 38.47
N ALA A 35 -0.28 7.27 38.36
CA ALA A 35 -1.18 7.38 37.21
C ALA A 35 -2.11 8.61 37.36
N GLY A 36 -2.14 9.46 36.34
CA GLY A 36 -3.05 10.61 36.25
C GLY A 36 -3.78 10.66 34.91
N GLY A 37 -5.10 10.81 34.99
CA GLY A 37 -5.95 11.61 34.09
C GLY A 37 -6.13 11.13 32.65
N PHE A 38 -7.21 10.39 32.39
CA PHE A 38 -7.78 10.19 31.05
C PHE A 38 -8.94 11.19 30.91
N GLU A 39 -8.84 12.15 29.98
CA GLU A 39 -9.91 13.09 29.65
C GLU A 39 -10.79 12.52 28.52
N ASP A 40 -12.09 12.60 28.74
CA ASP A 40 -13.17 12.22 27.83
C ASP A 40 -13.18 13.09 26.56
N TYR A 41 -13.33 12.45 25.39
CA TYR A 41 -13.63 13.12 24.13
C TYR A 41 -15.13 12.99 23.79
N ASP A 42 -15.76 14.14 23.59
CA ASP A 42 -17.18 14.36 23.29
C ASP A 42 -17.45 14.19 21.79
N GLU A 43 -18.10 13.08 21.41
CA GLU A 43 -18.56 12.79 20.06
C GLU A 43 -19.91 13.49 19.82
N ASN A 44 -19.87 14.73 19.35
CA ASN A 44 -21.02 15.38 18.71
C ASN A 44 -20.51 16.25 17.57
N GLN A 45 -20.46 15.70 16.35
CA GLN A 45 -20.42 16.51 15.14
C GLN A 45 -21.48 16.03 14.14
N GLU A 46 -22.38 16.97 13.87
CA GLU A 46 -23.62 16.88 13.12
C GLU A 46 -23.42 16.54 11.63
N GLU A 47 -24.34 15.74 11.13
CA GLU A 47 -24.58 15.45 9.72
C GLU A 47 -25.02 16.73 8.97
N GLY A 48 -24.27 17.11 7.94
CA GLY A 48 -24.68 18.11 6.96
C GLY A 48 -25.15 17.44 5.67
N THR A 49 -26.45 17.46 5.42
CA THR A 49 -27.07 17.10 4.14
C THR A 49 -27.18 18.35 3.27
N GLU A 50 -26.49 18.40 2.13
CA GLU A 50 -26.68 19.45 1.12
C GLU A 50 -27.43 18.90 -0.10
N ASP A 51 -28.60 19.51 -0.34
CA ASP A 51 -29.46 19.36 -1.51
C ASP A 51 -28.81 20.01 -2.74
N TYR A 52 -28.80 19.31 -3.88
CA TYR A 52 -28.41 19.88 -5.17
C TYR A 52 -29.67 20.23 -5.97
N GLU A 53 -29.89 21.54 -6.17
CA GLU A 53 -30.85 22.06 -7.14
C GLU A 53 -30.25 22.00 -8.55
N ASP A 54 -31.00 21.32 -9.44
CA ASP A 54 -30.96 21.50 -10.89
C ASP A 54 -31.24 22.96 -11.25
N GLU A 55 -30.62 23.45 -12.33
CA GLU A 55 -31.02 24.42 -13.38
C GLU A 55 -29.69 24.98 -13.96
N GLU A 56 -29.40 25.14 -15.26
CA GLU A 56 -30.15 25.80 -16.32
C GLU A 56 -29.59 25.37 -17.69
N SER A 57 -30.50 25.07 -18.61
CA SER A 57 -30.23 24.89 -20.04
C SER A 57 -30.11 26.24 -20.75
N LEU A 58 -28.91 26.62 -21.18
CA LEU A 58 -28.67 27.81 -22.02
C LEU A 58 -28.69 27.43 -23.51
N SER A 59 -29.76 27.83 -24.20
CA SER A 59 -29.80 27.86 -25.67
C SER A 59 -29.54 29.28 -26.15
N PHE A 60 -28.59 29.44 -27.07
CA PHE A 60 -28.23 30.71 -27.69
C PHE A 60 -28.66 30.68 -29.17
N ASP A 61 -29.71 31.43 -29.49
CA ASP A 61 -30.07 31.73 -30.88
C ASP A 61 -29.33 32.99 -31.33
N ILE A 62 -28.47 32.83 -32.35
CA ILE A 62 -27.76 33.95 -32.99
C ILE A 62 -28.43 34.23 -34.34
N PRO A 63 -28.90 35.47 -34.61
CA PRO A 63 -29.43 35.83 -35.91
C PRO A 63 -28.27 36.06 -36.90
N ILE A 64 -28.23 35.26 -37.96
CA ILE A 64 -27.27 35.41 -39.06
C ILE A 64 -27.89 36.30 -40.14
N GLU A 65 -27.53 37.59 -40.16
CA GLU A 65 -27.69 38.45 -41.34
C GLU A 65 -26.42 38.42 -42.19
N THR A 66 -26.53 37.98 -43.44
CA THR A 66 -25.41 37.96 -44.40
C THR A 66 -25.38 39.23 -45.26
N PRO A 67 -24.30 40.03 -45.24
CA PRO A 67 -24.08 41.05 -46.26
C PRO A 67 -23.41 40.43 -47.51
N LYS A 68 -24.05 40.60 -48.67
CA LYS A 68 -23.49 40.24 -49.98
C LYS A 68 -22.38 41.23 -50.37
N GLN A 69 -21.13 40.90 -50.07
CA GLN A 69 -19.97 41.63 -50.59
C GLN A 69 -19.09 40.68 -51.43
N LYS A 70 -19.05 40.94 -52.74
CA LYS A 70 -18.25 40.19 -53.71
C LYS A 70 -16.77 40.60 -53.57
N VAL A 71 -16.02 39.86 -52.76
CA VAL A 71 -14.55 39.96 -52.67
C VAL A 71 -13.94 38.95 -53.66
N PRO A 72 -12.85 39.29 -54.39
CA PRO A 72 -12.22 38.40 -55.36
C PRO A 72 -11.79 37.07 -54.72
N MET A 73 -12.42 35.99 -55.20
CA MET A 73 -12.44 34.63 -54.65
C MET A 73 -11.06 33.94 -54.53
N LEU A 74 -10.00 34.50 -55.13
CA LEU A 74 -8.67 33.88 -55.18
C LEU A 74 -7.75 34.24 -54.00
N LEU A 75 -8.02 35.31 -53.25
CA LEU A 75 -7.24 35.65 -52.04
C LEU A 75 -7.83 35.03 -50.76
N ALA A 76 -9.15 34.77 -50.73
CA ALA A 76 -9.83 34.24 -49.55
C ALA A 76 -9.51 32.75 -49.29
N THR A 77 -9.30 31.94 -50.33
CA THR A 77 -9.03 30.50 -50.18
C THR A 77 -7.65 30.21 -49.59
N SER A 78 -6.65 31.04 -49.91
CA SER A 78 -5.29 30.93 -49.35
C SER A 78 -5.25 31.26 -47.86
N LEU A 79 -5.94 32.32 -47.45
CA LEU A 79 -6.03 32.72 -46.05
C LEU A 79 -6.80 31.71 -45.20
N VAL A 80 -7.89 31.14 -45.72
CA VAL A 80 -8.66 30.10 -45.02
C VAL A 80 -7.85 28.81 -44.86
N GLY A 81 -7.10 28.39 -45.88
CA GLY A 81 -6.22 27.22 -45.79
C GLY A 81 -5.11 27.39 -44.74
N ALA A 82 -4.48 28.56 -44.70
CA ALA A 82 -3.46 28.89 -43.70
C ALA A 82 -4.05 28.95 -42.27
N TRP A 83 -5.26 29.50 -42.10
CA TRP A 83 -5.96 29.52 -40.83
C TRP A 83 -6.37 28.13 -40.35
N ILE A 84 -6.83 27.24 -41.25
CA ILE A 84 -7.16 25.86 -40.89
C ILE A 84 -5.90 25.11 -40.45
N LEU A 85 -4.78 25.25 -41.17
CA LEU A 85 -3.52 24.63 -40.76
C LEU A 85 -3.00 25.20 -39.44
N LEU A 86 -3.18 26.50 -39.19
CA LEU A 86 -2.83 27.12 -37.92
C LEU A 86 -3.73 26.65 -36.79
N LEU A 87 -5.04 26.48 -37.01
CA LEU A 87 -5.98 25.93 -36.03
C LEU A 87 -5.74 24.44 -35.78
N ILE A 88 -5.29 23.66 -36.77
CA ILE A 88 -4.88 22.27 -36.57
C ILE A 88 -3.57 22.22 -35.79
N ALA A 89 -2.60 23.09 -36.10
CA ALA A 89 -1.34 23.15 -35.36
C ALA A 89 -1.53 23.62 -33.91
N VAL A 90 -2.31 24.68 -33.70
CA VAL A 90 -2.68 25.20 -32.37
C VAL A 90 -3.58 24.22 -31.64
N GLY A 91 -4.50 23.56 -32.33
CA GLY A 91 -5.34 22.50 -31.79
C GLY A 91 -4.52 21.28 -31.37
N TRP A 92 -3.50 20.89 -32.14
CA TRP A 92 -2.58 19.82 -31.76
C TRP A 92 -1.66 20.22 -30.61
N THR A 93 -1.16 21.45 -30.56
CA THR A 93 -0.36 21.90 -29.43
C THR A 93 -1.21 22.08 -28.18
N ALA A 94 -2.45 22.54 -28.30
CA ALA A 94 -3.41 22.65 -27.20
C ALA A 94 -3.94 21.28 -26.74
N LEU A 95 -4.16 20.30 -27.63
CA LEU A 95 -4.46 18.92 -27.22
C LEU A 95 -3.26 18.27 -26.53
N LYS A 96 -2.04 18.58 -26.99
CA LYS A 96 -0.81 18.03 -26.40
C LYS A 96 -0.40 18.76 -25.11
N SER A 97 -0.86 19.99 -24.88
CA SER A 97 -0.61 20.77 -23.66
C SER A 97 -1.80 20.80 -22.69
N GLY A 98 -2.99 20.37 -23.12
CA GLY A 98 -4.26 20.70 -22.48
C GLY A 98 -4.66 19.85 -21.27
N ASN A 99 -3.89 18.83 -20.91
CA ASN A 99 -4.19 18.02 -19.72
C ASN A 99 -2.94 17.47 -19.02
N ARG A 100 -1.80 18.18 -19.12
CA ARG A 100 -0.75 18.02 -18.10
C ARG A 100 -1.20 18.79 -16.86
N SER A 101 -2.23 18.26 -16.20
CA SER A 101 -2.66 18.65 -14.86
C SER A 101 -1.39 18.87 -14.03
N THR A 102 -1.28 20.08 -13.48
CA THR A 102 -0.20 20.62 -12.66
C THR A 102 0.71 19.54 -12.06
N LEU A 103 1.86 19.30 -12.71
CA LEU A 103 2.91 18.34 -12.34
C LEU A 103 3.61 18.61 -10.98
N SER A 104 2.95 19.24 -10.00
CA SER A 104 3.61 19.57 -8.73
C SER A 104 2.65 19.64 -7.56
N SER A 105 2.34 18.47 -7.00
CA SER A 105 2.10 18.30 -5.56
C SER A 105 3.39 18.03 -4.81
N ILE A 106 4.40 17.40 -5.44
CA ILE A 106 5.73 17.25 -4.83
C ILE A 106 6.58 18.50 -5.00
N ASN A 107 7.37 18.80 -3.97
CA ASN A 107 8.28 19.93 -3.97
C ASN A 107 9.59 19.58 -4.70
N LEU A 108 10.01 20.45 -5.62
CA LEU A 108 11.11 20.21 -6.56
C LEU A 108 12.28 21.19 -6.38
N ASP A 109 12.26 21.98 -5.30
CA ASP A 109 13.40 22.80 -4.92
C ASP A 109 14.59 21.93 -4.48
N SER A 110 15.79 22.51 -4.47
CA SER A 110 17.03 21.80 -4.18
C SER A 110 17.05 21.17 -2.79
N ASP A 111 16.48 21.82 -1.78
CA ASP A 111 16.48 21.37 -0.39
C ASP A 111 15.52 20.19 -0.22
N SER A 112 14.37 20.22 -0.90
CA SER A 112 13.44 19.08 -0.98
C SER A 112 14.09 17.86 -1.63
N LEU A 113 14.81 18.05 -2.75
CA LEU A 113 15.53 16.94 -3.41
C LEU A 113 16.64 16.34 -2.54
N LEU A 114 17.32 17.16 -1.74
CA LEU A 114 18.29 16.70 -0.74
C LEU A 114 17.60 15.90 0.36
N THR A 115 16.45 16.35 0.85
CA THR A 115 15.65 15.65 1.87
C THR A 115 15.22 14.27 1.37
N TYR A 116 14.71 14.19 0.13
CA TYR A 116 14.34 12.91 -0.48
C TYR A 116 15.54 11.95 -0.62
N ARG A 117 16.74 12.51 -0.88
CA ARG A 117 17.97 11.72 -1.01
C ARG A 117 18.42 11.17 0.34
N GLU A 118 18.23 11.93 1.41
CA GLU A 118 18.53 11.46 2.76
C GLU A 118 17.55 10.38 3.21
N SER A 119 16.24 10.58 3.00
CA SER A 119 15.23 9.54 3.28
C SER A 119 15.50 8.24 2.50
N PHE A 120 16.00 8.35 1.26
CA PHE A 120 16.43 7.19 0.48
C PHE A 120 17.60 6.45 1.14
N ARG A 121 18.61 7.18 1.64
CA ARG A 121 19.78 6.59 2.32
C ARG A 121 19.36 5.83 3.58
N GLU A 122 18.52 6.44 4.41
CA GLU A 122 17.98 5.79 5.60
C GLU A 122 17.16 4.53 5.25
N SER A 123 16.35 4.60 4.20
CA SER A 123 15.51 3.47 3.78
C SER A 123 16.36 2.30 3.23
N MET A 124 17.47 2.60 2.54
CA MET A 124 18.45 1.61 2.10
C MET A 124 19.12 0.91 3.29
N GLU A 125 19.54 1.67 4.30
CA GLU A 125 20.14 1.12 5.52
C GLU A 125 19.14 0.21 6.26
N LYS A 126 17.88 0.66 6.41
CA LYS A 126 16.80 -0.11 7.05
C LYS A 126 16.53 -1.45 6.35
N VAL A 127 16.45 -1.47 5.02
CA VAL A 127 16.21 -2.74 4.29
C VAL A 127 17.41 -3.67 4.35
N GLU A 128 18.63 -3.14 4.34
CA GLU A 128 19.85 -3.95 4.49
C GLU A 128 19.95 -4.57 5.88
N GLU A 129 19.66 -3.81 6.94
CA GLU A 129 19.61 -4.30 8.31
C GLU A 129 18.53 -5.38 8.48
N ALA A 130 17.30 -5.09 8.03
CA ALA A 130 16.20 -6.06 8.07
C ALA A 130 16.57 -7.35 7.33
N TRP A 131 17.18 -7.24 6.14
CA TRP A 131 17.63 -8.41 5.38
C TRP A 131 18.65 -9.25 6.14
N LYS A 132 19.63 -8.63 6.80
CA LYS A 132 20.68 -9.33 7.57
C LYS A 132 20.13 -9.99 8.83
N ALA A 133 19.20 -9.33 9.52
CA ALA A 133 18.62 -9.82 10.78
C ALA A 133 17.60 -10.95 10.58
N THR A 134 17.00 -11.04 9.39
CA THR A 134 15.90 -11.97 9.08
C THR A 134 16.41 -13.40 8.87
N ALA A 135 15.68 -14.40 9.40
CA ALA A 135 15.98 -15.82 9.21
C ALA A 135 15.90 -16.26 7.73
N ASP A 136 16.63 -17.30 7.35
CA ASP A 136 16.69 -17.74 5.95
C ASP A 136 15.35 -18.29 5.43
N THR A 137 14.56 -18.93 6.29
CA THR A 137 13.17 -19.36 6.02
C THR A 137 12.31 -18.18 5.59
N VAL A 138 12.36 -17.07 6.33
CA VAL A 138 11.66 -15.83 5.99
C VAL A 138 12.20 -15.20 4.70
N LYS A 139 13.51 -15.22 4.45
CA LYS A 139 14.06 -14.74 3.18
C LYS A 139 13.57 -15.56 1.98
N VAL A 140 13.43 -16.88 2.14
CA VAL A 140 12.89 -17.79 1.13
C VAL A 140 11.42 -17.47 0.85
N ALA A 141 10.63 -17.27 1.91
CA ALA A 141 9.24 -16.81 1.83
C ALA A 141 9.13 -15.47 1.10
N PHE A 142 9.93 -14.49 1.49
CA PHE A 142 9.98 -13.19 0.84
C PHE A 142 10.30 -13.33 -0.66
N ALA A 143 11.34 -14.10 -1.01
CA ALA A 143 11.73 -14.37 -2.39
C ALA A 143 10.64 -15.08 -3.22
N LYS A 144 9.73 -15.82 -2.58
CA LYS A 144 8.63 -16.52 -3.24
C LYS A 144 7.43 -15.63 -3.49
N TYR A 145 7.00 -14.88 -2.47
CA TYR A 145 5.71 -14.18 -2.48
C TYR A 145 5.82 -12.68 -2.81
N HIS A 146 7.02 -12.10 -2.64
CA HIS A 146 7.25 -10.66 -2.83
C HIS A 146 8.24 -10.34 -3.94
N LEU A 147 8.70 -11.31 -4.73
CA LEU A 147 9.52 -11.03 -5.92
C LEU A 147 8.81 -11.42 -7.21
N PRO A 148 9.01 -10.67 -8.32
CA PRO A 148 8.33 -10.91 -9.58
C PRO A 148 8.70 -12.26 -10.21
N THR A 149 7.78 -13.21 -10.19
CA THR A 149 7.92 -14.53 -10.81
C THR A 149 7.00 -14.64 -12.02
N THR A 150 7.44 -15.38 -13.05
CA THR A 150 6.59 -15.60 -14.23
C THR A 150 5.54 -16.67 -13.98
N HIS A 151 5.90 -17.72 -13.21
CA HIS A 151 5.07 -18.91 -12.97
C HIS A 151 5.17 -19.35 -11.51
N ASP A 152 4.20 -20.13 -11.02
CA ASP A 152 4.12 -20.60 -9.62
C ASP A 152 5.32 -21.46 -9.18
N GLY A 153 5.99 -22.12 -10.13
CA GLY A 153 7.19 -22.93 -9.86
C GLY A 153 8.51 -22.18 -9.95
N GLU A 154 8.52 -20.92 -10.41
CA GLU A 154 9.74 -20.11 -10.44
C GLU A 154 9.90 -19.44 -9.07
N GLN A 155 11.07 -19.61 -8.45
CA GLN A 155 11.39 -18.97 -7.17
C GLN A 155 12.79 -18.38 -7.22
N PHE A 156 12.95 -17.20 -6.66
CA PHE A 156 14.28 -16.62 -6.46
C PHE A 156 14.96 -17.31 -5.28
N SER A 157 16.26 -17.56 -5.39
CA SER A 157 17.04 -17.79 -4.18
C SER A 157 17.06 -16.50 -3.33
N PRO A 158 17.17 -16.58 -2.00
CA PRO A 158 17.38 -15.39 -1.17
C PRO A 158 18.49 -14.48 -1.70
N SER A 159 19.60 -15.06 -2.16
CA SER A 159 20.72 -14.29 -2.70
C SER A 159 20.34 -13.50 -3.97
N ASP A 160 19.52 -14.09 -4.84
CA ASP A 160 19.09 -13.42 -6.07
C ASP A 160 17.98 -12.39 -5.80
N ALA A 161 17.11 -12.64 -4.83
CA ALA A 161 16.15 -11.67 -4.33
C ALA A 161 16.85 -10.41 -3.79
N TRP A 162 17.91 -10.57 -3.00
CA TRP A 162 18.72 -9.44 -2.54
C TRP A 162 19.38 -8.70 -3.71
N LYS A 163 19.99 -9.43 -4.66
CA LYS A 163 20.66 -8.82 -5.83
C LYS A 163 19.71 -7.95 -6.66
N VAL A 164 18.45 -8.35 -6.86
CA VAL A 164 17.50 -7.53 -7.64
C VAL A 164 17.10 -6.25 -6.91
N LEU A 165 16.96 -6.28 -5.58
CA LEU A 165 16.73 -5.09 -4.76
C LEU A 165 17.97 -4.18 -4.77
N GLN A 166 19.14 -4.75 -4.47
CA GLN A 166 20.43 -4.05 -4.46
C GLN A 166 20.72 -3.39 -5.81
N ARG A 167 20.38 -4.05 -6.92
CA ARG A 167 20.52 -3.50 -8.27
C ARG A 167 19.76 -2.18 -8.43
N GLN A 168 18.51 -2.08 -7.95
CA GLN A 168 17.73 -0.84 -8.03
C GLN A 168 18.29 0.25 -7.11
N ILE A 169 18.72 -0.12 -5.90
CA ILE A 169 19.39 0.77 -4.95
C ILE A 169 20.66 1.37 -5.58
N ASP A 170 21.53 0.53 -6.12
CA ASP A 170 22.77 0.94 -6.79
C ASP A 170 22.49 1.82 -8.01
N GLY A 171 21.46 1.49 -8.79
CA GLY A 171 21.01 2.30 -9.91
C GLY A 171 20.59 3.71 -9.49
N MET A 172 19.83 3.83 -8.40
CA MET A 172 19.42 5.12 -7.87
C MET A 172 20.62 5.88 -7.26
N ASN A 173 21.54 5.18 -6.61
CA ASN A 173 22.78 5.77 -6.08
C ASN A 173 23.64 6.40 -7.19
N ARG A 174 23.75 5.75 -8.34
CA ARG A 174 24.50 6.22 -9.51
C ARG A 174 23.76 7.26 -10.36
N THR A 175 22.47 7.47 -10.13
CA THR A 175 21.69 8.45 -10.89
C THR A 175 22.07 9.87 -10.42
N VAL A 176 22.54 10.68 -11.36
CA VAL A 176 23.02 12.05 -11.11
C VAL A 176 21.84 12.95 -10.72
N SER A 177 21.98 13.67 -9.61
CA SER A 177 20.99 14.66 -9.20
C SER A 177 20.88 15.78 -10.24
N PRO A 178 19.67 16.20 -10.62
CA PRO A 178 19.47 17.28 -11.59
C PRO A 178 20.09 18.58 -11.07
N GLN A 179 20.68 19.36 -11.99
CA GLN A 179 21.24 20.68 -11.65
C GLN A 179 20.12 21.66 -11.28
N ALA A 180 20.47 22.75 -10.59
CA ALA A 180 19.50 23.79 -10.23
C ALA A 180 18.79 24.40 -11.46
N SER A 181 19.48 24.46 -12.60
CA SER A 181 18.99 24.92 -13.89
C SER A 181 18.22 23.87 -14.71
N ALA A 182 18.12 22.63 -14.22
CA ALA A 182 17.38 21.57 -14.91
C ALA A 182 15.89 21.90 -15.00
N THR A 183 15.22 21.35 -16.01
CA THR A 183 13.80 21.56 -16.22
C THR A 183 12.97 20.95 -15.09
N THR A 184 11.77 21.47 -14.85
CA THR A 184 10.82 20.91 -13.87
C THR A 184 10.54 19.43 -14.15
N GLU A 185 10.43 19.04 -15.42
CA GLU A 185 10.19 17.64 -15.81
C GLU A 185 11.36 16.72 -15.42
N GLU A 186 12.60 17.16 -15.59
CA GLU A 186 13.79 16.40 -15.18
C GLU A 186 13.88 16.27 -13.65
N LYS A 187 13.60 17.35 -12.92
CA LYS A 187 13.56 17.34 -11.45
C LYS A 187 12.47 16.42 -10.93
N TRP A 188 11.27 16.51 -11.51
CA TRP A 188 10.15 15.65 -11.18
C TRP A 188 10.48 14.18 -11.45
N ARG A 189 11.04 13.84 -12.63
CA ARG A 189 11.40 12.47 -12.97
C ARG A 189 12.40 11.89 -11.98
N TYR A 190 13.42 12.67 -11.61
CA TYR A 190 14.38 12.26 -10.59
C TYR A 190 13.72 12.05 -9.22
N ALA A 191 12.88 12.99 -8.78
CA ALA A 191 12.18 12.90 -7.49
C ALA A 191 11.24 11.69 -7.43
N ALA A 192 10.43 11.46 -8.48
CA ALA A 192 9.51 10.32 -8.56
C ALA A 192 10.26 8.98 -8.56
N GLN A 193 11.39 8.89 -9.28
CA GLN A 193 12.26 7.70 -9.24
C GLN A 193 12.83 7.46 -7.85
N LEU A 194 13.37 8.50 -7.23
CA LEU A 194 13.96 8.43 -5.90
C LEU A 194 12.92 7.99 -4.87
N GLN A 195 11.75 8.62 -4.85
CA GLN A 195 10.63 8.26 -3.99
C GLN A 195 10.20 6.80 -4.22
N LEU A 196 10.05 6.34 -5.46
CA LEU A 196 9.65 4.96 -5.73
C LEU A 196 10.65 3.93 -5.17
N VAL A 197 11.96 4.18 -5.32
CA VAL A 197 12.98 3.27 -4.76
C VAL A 197 13.01 3.36 -3.24
N THR A 198 12.85 4.54 -2.65
CA THR A 198 12.68 4.72 -1.19
C THR A 198 11.49 3.90 -0.68
N CYS A 199 10.34 4.00 -1.36
CA CYS A 199 9.12 3.24 -1.06
C CYS A 199 9.38 1.72 -1.19
N LEU A 200 10.09 1.28 -2.22
CA LEU A 200 10.47 -0.12 -2.41
C LEU A 200 11.29 -0.63 -1.22
N CYS A 201 12.32 0.10 -0.80
CA CYS A 201 13.17 -0.28 0.34
C CYS A 201 12.34 -0.39 1.63
N ASN A 202 11.54 0.62 1.95
CA ASN A 202 10.68 0.62 3.13
C ASN A 202 9.66 -0.52 3.11
N SER A 203 9.07 -0.78 1.96
CA SER A 203 8.11 -1.87 1.77
C SER A 203 8.77 -3.24 1.95
N ALA A 204 9.96 -3.43 1.38
CA ALA A 204 10.73 -4.66 1.53
C ALA A 204 11.12 -4.91 3.01
N ALA A 205 11.62 -3.88 3.71
CA ALA A 205 11.93 -3.97 5.13
C ALA A 205 10.70 -4.35 5.96
N LEU A 206 9.56 -3.69 5.70
CA LEU A 206 8.30 -3.97 6.39
C LEU A 206 7.80 -5.39 6.13
N ARG A 207 7.90 -5.90 4.90
CA ARG A 207 7.53 -7.28 4.55
C ARG A 207 8.41 -8.33 5.23
N LEU A 208 9.73 -8.10 5.29
CA LEU A 208 10.66 -9.01 5.99
C LEU A 208 10.33 -9.09 7.48
N HIS A 209 10.10 -7.95 8.12
CA HIS A 209 9.71 -7.88 9.52
C HIS A 209 8.34 -8.52 9.78
N GLY A 210 7.37 -8.26 8.90
CA GLY A 210 6.03 -8.85 8.99
C GLY A 210 6.03 -10.37 8.86
N LEU A 211 6.78 -10.90 7.90
CA LEU A 211 6.98 -12.34 7.76
C LEU A 211 7.73 -12.95 8.97
N SER A 212 8.70 -12.24 9.55
CA SER A 212 9.41 -12.70 10.76
C SER A 212 8.49 -12.78 11.98
N LYS A 213 7.61 -11.79 12.16
CA LYS A 213 6.55 -11.83 13.18
C LYS A 213 5.59 -12.99 12.94
N LEU A 214 5.21 -13.20 11.69
CA LEU A 214 4.29 -14.26 11.30
C LEU A 214 4.88 -15.65 11.59
N GLU A 215 6.16 -15.86 11.27
CA GLU A 215 6.92 -17.07 11.61
C GLU A 215 6.98 -17.29 13.13
N SER A 216 7.37 -16.27 13.90
CA SER A 216 7.44 -16.38 15.36
C SER A 216 6.08 -16.74 15.98
N LYS A 217 4.98 -16.18 15.47
CA LYS A 217 3.63 -16.55 15.92
C LYS A 217 3.25 -17.98 15.48
N ALA A 218 3.57 -18.37 14.26
CA ALA A 218 3.31 -19.72 13.75
C ALA A 218 4.03 -20.79 14.56
N ASP A 219 5.31 -20.59 14.84
CA ASP A 219 6.12 -21.51 15.65
C ASP A 219 5.61 -21.61 17.08
N LYS A 220 5.23 -20.47 17.68
CA LYS A 220 4.72 -20.42 19.06
C LYS A 220 3.39 -21.16 19.23
N TRP A 221 2.49 -21.08 18.24
CA TRP A 221 1.12 -21.58 18.34
C TRP A 221 0.83 -22.81 17.48
N GLY A 222 1.83 -23.32 16.77
CA GLY A 222 1.74 -24.58 16.01
C GLY A 222 0.77 -24.55 14.84
N PHE A 223 0.57 -23.40 14.19
CA PHE A 223 -0.24 -23.30 12.98
C PHE A 223 0.62 -23.19 11.72
N GLN A 224 0.08 -23.63 10.58
CA GLN A 224 0.80 -23.62 9.31
C GLN A 224 0.45 -22.36 8.52
N ILE A 225 1.46 -21.66 8.03
CA ILE A 225 1.26 -20.56 7.08
C ILE A 225 2.10 -20.83 5.84
N LEU A 226 1.44 -21.17 4.75
CA LEU A 226 2.09 -21.43 3.46
C LEU A 226 2.91 -20.25 2.95
N SER A 227 2.54 -19.02 3.32
CA SER A 227 3.31 -17.79 3.05
C SER A 227 4.74 -17.83 3.61
N LEU A 228 5.05 -18.73 4.56
CA LEU A 228 6.41 -18.93 5.09
C LEU A 228 7.24 -19.98 4.31
N GLY A 229 6.66 -20.61 3.29
CA GLY A 229 7.41 -21.51 2.39
C GLY A 229 7.71 -22.91 2.94
N SER A 230 7.37 -23.21 4.19
CA SER A 230 7.34 -24.59 4.69
C SER A 230 6.17 -25.34 4.06
N GLY A 231 6.46 -26.18 3.06
CA GLY A 231 5.48 -27.11 2.47
C GLY A 231 5.03 -28.21 3.45
N GLU A 232 5.76 -28.38 4.54
CA GLU A 232 5.42 -29.21 5.68
C GLU A 232 5.80 -28.40 6.91
N ALA A 233 4.84 -27.85 7.65
CA ALA A 233 5.18 -27.48 9.02
C ALA A 233 5.50 -28.77 9.77
N PRO A 234 6.43 -28.75 10.73
CA PRO A 234 6.44 -29.80 11.74
C PRO A 234 4.99 -29.96 12.19
N GLN A 235 4.47 -31.18 12.25
CA GLN A 235 3.33 -31.43 13.12
C GLN A 235 3.86 -31.09 14.51
N VAL A 236 3.78 -29.81 14.88
CA VAL A 236 3.91 -29.39 16.26
C VAL A 236 2.78 -30.15 16.90
N GLN A 237 3.16 -31.25 17.54
CA GLN A 237 2.31 -31.90 18.50
C GLN A 237 2.01 -30.76 19.46
N LEU A 238 0.80 -30.20 19.33
CA LEU A 238 0.21 -29.43 20.40
C LEU A 238 0.55 -30.21 21.67
N PRO A 239 1.00 -29.54 22.75
CA PRO A 239 1.38 -30.22 23.99
C PRO A 239 0.33 -31.29 24.22
N SER A 240 0.78 -32.56 24.26
CA SER A 240 -0.12 -33.70 24.11
C SER A 240 -1.31 -33.48 25.02
N ASP A 241 -2.51 -33.89 24.61
CA ASP A 241 -3.73 -33.69 25.40
C ASP A 241 -3.59 -34.20 26.86
N GLU A 242 -2.53 -34.97 27.16
CA GLU A 242 -2.08 -35.41 28.48
C GLU A 242 -1.42 -34.33 29.37
N GLU A 243 -0.79 -33.27 28.83
CA GLU A 243 -0.32 -32.09 29.60
C GLU A 243 -1.36 -30.97 29.63
N ALA A 244 -2.27 -30.92 28.66
CA ALA A 244 -3.50 -30.13 28.71
C ALA A 244 -4.64 -30.82 29.49
N ALA A 245 -4.37 -31.99 30.10
CA ALA A 245 -5.32 -32.89 30.74
C ALA A 245 -5.94 -32.41 32.06
N GLU A 246 -6.01 -31.10 32.29
CA GLU A 246 -6.96 -30.51 33.24
C GLU A 246 -7.71 -29.33 32.60
N GLY A 247 -8.57 -29.66 31.64
CA GLY A 247 -9.98 -29.25 31.70
C GLY A 247 -10.35 -27.76 31.65
N GLU A 248 -9.50 -26.89 31.15
CA GLU A 248 -9.93 -25.49 30.95
C GLU A 248 -10.77 -25.39 29.67
N GLU A 249 -12.07 -25.36 29.87
CA GLU A 249 -13.05 -25.01 28.86
C GLU A 249 -13.01 -23.50 28.58
N MET A 250 -13.27 -23.11 27.34
CA MET A 250 -13.39 -21.71 26.91
C MET A 250 -14.81 -21.45 26.43
N THR A 251 -15.45 -20.45 27.00
CA THR A 251 -16.71 -19.89 26.54
C THR A 251 -16.50 -18.96 25.33
N PHE A 252 -17.55 -18.72 24.54
CA PHE A 252 -17.48 -17.78 23.42
C PHE A 252 -17.09 -16.36 23.86
N ALA A 253 -17.58 -15.91 25.02
CA ALA A 253 -17.26 -14.59 25.57
C ALA A 253 -15.76 -14.46 25.94
N GLU A 254 -15.13 -15.54 26.41
CA GLU A 254 -13.69 -15.57 26.65
C GLU A 254 -12.91 -15.55 25.33
N PHE A 255 -13.34 -16.32 24.33
CA PHE A 255 -12.75 -16.29 22.99
C PHE A 255 -12.76 -14.89 22.38
N LEU A 256 -13.88 -14.17 22.46
CA LEU A 256 -14.00 -12.81 21.92
C LEU A 256 -12.95 -11.86 22.49
N LYS A 257 -12.60 -11.99 23.78
CA LYS A 257 -11.55 -11.16 24.42
C LYS A 257 -10.17 -11.35 23.81
N HIS A 258 -9.94 -12.47 23.11
CA HIS A 258 -8.69 -12.75 22.40
C HIS A 258 -8.68 -12.22 20.95
N LEU A 259 -9.81 -11.78 20.42
CA LEU A 259 -9.88 -11.14 19.09
C LEU A 259 -9.66 -9.62 19.21
N PRO A 260 -9.26 -8.93 18.11
CA PRO A 260 -9.17 -7.47 18.11
C PRO A 260 -10.52 -6.80 18.43
N SER A 261 -10.52 -5.71 19.22
CA SER A 261 -11.73 -5.03 19.75
C SER A 261 -12.77 -4.68 18.69
N ARG A 262 -12.35 -4.32 17.47
CA ARG A 262 -13.26 -4.06 16.32
C ARG A 262 -14.19 -5.23 15.98
N SER A 263 -13.80 -6.45 16.34
CA SER A 263 -14.58 -7.68 16.09
C SER A 263 -15.45 -8.06 17.28
N GLN A 264 -15.21 -7.45 18.45
CA GLN A 264 -15.93 -7.71 19.70
C GLN A 264 -17.24 -6.92 19.75
N GLN A 265 -17.19 -5.62 19.46
CA GLN A 265 -18.31 -4.69 19.64
C GLN A 265 -19.65 -5.17 19.06
N PRO A 266 -19.72 -5.75 17.84
CA PRO A 266 -21.01 -6.18 17.28
C PRO A 266 -21.61 -7.43 17.96
N LEU A 267 -20.84 -8.13 18.80
CA LEU A 267 -21.16 -9.46 19.33
C LEU A 267 -21.14 -9.54 20.86
N GLU A 268 -20.71 -8.48 21.57
CA GLU A 268 -20.62 -8.44 23.04
C GLU A 268 -21.95 -8.74 23.74
N ALA A 269 -23.08 -8.33 23.16
CA ALA A 269 -24.41 -8.56 23.72
C ALA A 269 -24.98 -9.96 23.40
N LYS A 270 -24.28 -10.78 22.61
CA LYS A 270 -24.80 -12.06 22.14
C LYS A 270 -24.37 -13.19 23.08
N GLU A 271 -25.36 -13.76 23.76
CA GLU A 271 -25.18 -15.00 24.53
C GLU A 271 -25.11 -16.19 23.57
N VAL A 272 -24.04 -16.97 23.67
CA VAL A 272 -23.80 -18.16 22.85
C VAL A 272 -23.54 -19.32 23.81
N GLU A 273 -24.39 -20.34 23.74
CA GLU A 273 -24.26 -21.54 24.56
C GLU A 273 -23.13 -22.44 24.06
N GLY A 274 -22.53 -23.20 24.98
CA GLY A 274 -21.49 -24.17 24.68
C GLY A 274 -20.11 -23.78 25.20
N THR A 275 -19.21 -24.75 25.22
CA THR A 275 -17.82 -24.61 25.60
C THR A 275 -16.96 -25.48 24.68
N ILE A 276 -15.68 -25.10 24.54
CA ILE A 276 -14.69 -25.87 23.78
C ILE A 276 -13.39 -25.99 24.57
N PRO A 277 -12.47 -26.88 24.19
CA PRO A 277 -11.11 -26.87 24.74
C PRO A 277 -10.43 -25.51 24.53
N ARG A 278 -9.91 -24.90 25.60
CA ARG A 278 -9.26 -23.58 25.55
C ARG A 278 -8.10 -23.53 24.56
N SER A 279 -7.31 -24.61 24.46
CA SER A 279 -6.21 -24.73 23.51
C SER A 279 -6.67 -24.53 22.06
N LEU A 280 -7.83 -25.10 21.70
CA LEU A 280 -8.42 -24.99 20.37
C LEU A 280 -8.90 -23.55 20.09
N GLY A 281 -9.59 -22.94 21.06
CA GLY A 281 -10.04 -21.54 20.97
C GLY A 281 -8.89 -20.55 20.83
N LEU A 282 -7.83 -20.72 21.64
CA LEU A 282 -6.61 -19.90 21.56
C LEU A 282 -5.90 -20.08 20.22
N ARG A 283 -5.79 -21.31 19.71
CA ARG A 283 -5.17 -21.56 18.40
C ARG A 283 -5.90 -20.81 17.29
N LEU A 284 -7.23 -20.84 17.26
CA LEU A 284 -8.02 -20.09 16.28
C LEU A 284 -7.83 -18.58 16.44
N ALA A 285 -7.91 -18.07 17.68
CA ALA A 285 -7.74 -16.65 17.95
C ALA A 285 -6.37 -16.15 17.48
N HIS A 286 -5.29 -16.86 17.79
CA HIS A 286 -3.93 -16.46 17.42
C HIS A 286 -3.62 -16.63 15.93
N LEU A 287 -4.17 -17.65 15.27
CA LEU A 287 -4.07 -17.76 13.82
C LEU A 287 -4.72 -16.54 13.15
N VAL A 288 -5.95 -16.21 13.53
CA VAL A 288 -6.70 -15.07 13.00
C VAL A 288 -5.98 -13.76 13.29
N GLU A 289 -5.50 -13.56 14.52
CA GLU A 289 -4.74 -12.38 14.92
C GLU A 289 -3.45 -12.23 14.08
N ALA A 290 -2.73 -13.33 13.84
CA ALA A 290 -1.51 -13.33 13.04
C ALA A 290 -1.79 -12.96 11.58
N LEU A 291 -2.81 -13.54 10.96
CA LEU A 291 -3.20 -13.25 9.58
C LEU A 291 -3.77 -11.83 9.41
N ASP A 292 -4.59 -11.37 10.34
CA ASP A 292 -5.09 -9.99 10.35
C ASP A 292 -3.96 -8.99 10.50
N THR A 293 -2.99 -9.26 11.39
CA THR A 293 -1.81 -8.41 11.56
C THR A 293 -1.02 -8.32 10.25
N TYR A 294 -0.74 -9.46 9.61
CA TYR A 294 -0.03 -9.50 8.34
C TYR A 294 -0.79 -8.80 7.20
N THR A 295 -2.12 -8.91 7.18
CA THR A 295 -2.99 -8.20 6.23
C THR A 295 -2.92 -6.68 6.43
N LEU A 296 -2.96 -6.21 7.68
CA LEU A 296 -2.80 -4.79 8.01
C LEU A 296 -1.39 -4.27 7.70
N GLU A 297 -0.35 -5.09 7.85
CA GLU A 297 0.99 -4.76 7.37
C GLU A 297 1.02 -4.55 5.85
N GLY A 298 0.22 -5.30 5.08
CA GLY A 298 -0.01 -5.00 3.66
C GLY A 298 -0.61 -3.60 3.43
N ARG A 299 -1.53 -3.16 4.28
CA ARG A 299 -2.05 -1.78 4.25
C ARG A 299 -0.95 -0.76 4.51
N TYR A 300 -0.10 -1.00 5.50
CA TYR A 300 1.03 -0.12 5.81
C TYR A 300 2.04 -0.07 4.66
N VAL A 301 2.24 -1.17 3.91
CA VAL A 301 3.03 -1.14 2.67
C VAL A 301 2.41 -0.22 1.62
N ALA A 302 1.10 -0.26 1.42
CA ALA A 302 0.41 0.68 0.53
C ALA A 302 0.57 2.13 1.01
N ILE A 303 0.49 2.39 2.32
CA ILE A 303 0.77 3.70 2.94
C ILE A 303 2.19 4.19 2.64
N ARG A 304 3.19 3.30 2.62
CA ARG A 304 4.56 3.69 2.24
C ARG A 304 4.69 4.17 0.79
N LEU A 305 3.72 3.86 -0.07
CA LEU A 305 3.69 4.32 -1.46
C LEU A 305 2.91 5.64 -1.64
N ASP A 306 2.36 6.23 -0.57
CA ASP A 306 1.64 7.50 -0.65
C ASP A 306 2.53 8.65 -1.15
N THR A 307 3.78 8.75 -0.69
CA THR A 307 4.70 9.78 -1.20
C THR A 307 5.02 9.63 -2.69
N PHE A 308 4.94 8.41 -3.21
CA PHE A 308 5.04 8.16 -4.65
C PHE A 308 3.75 8.55 -5.37
N LEU A 309 2.56 8.25 -4.82
CA LEU A 309 1.28 8.72 -5.36
C LEU A 309 1.21 10.26 -5.40
N GLN A 310 1.73 10.92 -4.37
CA GLN A 310 1.84 12.37 -4.33
C GLN A 310 2.68 12.90 -5.48
N ALA A 311 3.66 12.18 -6.03
CA ALA A 311 4.37 12.62 -7.24
C ALA A 311 3.44 12.73 -8.46
N TYR A 312 2.31 12.01 -8.47
CA TYR A 312 1.32 11.99 -9.54
C TYR A 312 0.09 12.86 -9.25
N GLY A 313 0.11 13.67 -8.18
CA GLY A 313 -1.05 14.48 -7.80
C GLY A 313 -2.14 13.67 -7.09
N ALA A 314 -1.80 12.48 -6.59
CA ALA A 314 -2.73 11.59 -5.90
C ALA A 314 -2.40 11.42 -4.41
N ALA A 315 -3.43 11.18 -3.62
CA ALA A 315 -3.34 10.65 -2.26
C ALA A 315 -4.13 9.35 -2.20
N LEU A 316 -3.71 8.41 -1.34
CA LEU A 316 -4.32 7.08 -1.22
C LEU A 316 -5.85 7.10 -1.16
N GLU A 317 -6.42 8.03 -0.41
CA GLU A 317 -7.87 8.18 -0.20
C GLU A 317 -8.63 8.52 -1.49
N THR A 318 -7.94 9.12 -2.47
CA THR A 318 -8.56 9.65 -3.70
C THR A 318 -8.17 8.86 -4.96
N VAL A 319 -7.27 7.87 -4.86
CA VAL A 319 -6.69 7.15 -6.01
C VAL A 319 -7.77 6.56 -6.95
N LYS A 320 -8.88 6.07 -6.41
CA LYS A 320 -9.98 5.49 -7.21
C LYS A 320 -10.71 6.49 -8.10
N GLU A 321 -10.79 7.73 -7.64
CA GLU A 321 -11.48 8.81 -8.33
C GLU A 321 -10.57 9.47 -9.37
N GLN A 322 -9.26 9.25 -9.26
CA GLN A 322 -8.27 9.83 -10.15
C GLN A 322 -8.17 9.09 -11.49
N ASN A 323 -8.09 9.90 -12.54
CA ASN A 323 -7.85 9.41 -13.89
C ASN A 323 -6.34 9.50 -14.22
N PHE A 324 -5.68 8.35 -14.30
CA PHE A 324 -4.25 8.22 -14.64
C PHE A 324 -3.96 7.93 -16.12
N GLU A 325 -4.92 8.13 -17.04
CA GLU A 325 -4.71 7.85 -18.48
C GLU A 325 -3.51 8.59 -19.09
N ASN A 326 -3.15 9.75 -18.53
CA ASN A 326 -2.01 10.56 -18.98
C ASN A 326 -0.85 10.59 -17.96
N ALA A 327 -0.82 9.65 -16.99
CA ALA A 327 0.23 9.61 -15.99
C ALA A 327 1.61 9.42 -16.67
N PRO A 328 2.63 10.23 -16.34
CA PRO A 328 3.96 10.04 -16.93
C PRO A 328 4.51 8.64 -16.58
N PRO A 329 5.30 8.02 -17.46
CA PRO A 329 5.75 6.65 -17.22
C PRO A 329 6.78 6.55 -16.10
N ILE A 330 6.74 5.43 -15.37
CA ILE A 330 7.73 5.04 -14.37
C ILE A 330 8.98 4.57 -15.09
N THR A 331 10.10 5.24 -14.89
CA THR A 331 11.37 4.85 -15.50
C THR A 331 12.28 4.19 -14.46
N SER A 332 12.75 2.96 -14.69
CA SER A 332 13.72 2.35 -13.77
C SER A 332 15.04 3.15 -13.73
N PRO A 333 15.64 3.34 -12.54
CA PRO A 333 16.95 3.99 -12.43
C PRO A 333 18.07 3.17 -13.10
N VAL A 334 17.91 1.85 -13.26
CA VAL A 334 18.93 0.96 -13.83
C VAL A 334 18.73 0.79 -15.32
N ASP A 335 17.53 0.36 -15.72
CA ASP A 335 17.28 -0.06 -17.09
C ASP A 335 16.95 1.13 -18.00
N LYS A 336 16.54 2.26 -17.42
CA LYS A 336 16.04 3.46 -18.12
C LYS A 336 14.89 3.16 -19.10
N ILE A 337 14.23 2.01 -18.92
CA ILE A 337 13.04 1.61 -19.67
C ILE A 337 11.81 2.19 -18.94
N PRO A 338 10.98 3.00 -19.61
CA PRO A 338 9.69 3.43 -19.05
C PRO A 338 8.67 2.29 -19.03
N ALA A 339 7.87 2.22 -17.97
CA ALA A 339 6.65 1.41 -17.83
C ALA A 339 5.46 2.32 -17.55
N GLU A 340 4.27 1.97 -18.02
CA GLU A 340 3.07 2.75 -17.75
C GLU A 340 2.75 2.80 -16.25
N ALA A 341 2.55 4.00 -15.70
CA ALA A 341 2.34 4.18 -14.27
C ALA A 341 0.93 3.77 -13.82
N LYS A 342 -0.07 3.98 -14.68
CA LYS A 342 -1.50 3.79 -14.41
C LYS A 342 -1.82 2.50 -13.66
N GLY A 343 -1.30 1.38 -14.16
CA GLY A 343 -1.55 0.06 -13.56
C GLY A 343 -1.05 -0.05 -12.11
N LEU A 344 0.15 0.47 -11.82
CA LEU A 344 0.68 0.48 -10.45
C LEU A 344 -0.11 1.43 -9.55
N LEU A 345 -0.44 2.64 -10.04
CA LEU A 345 -1.14 3.67 -9.26
C LEU A 345 -2.52 3.16 -8.79
N HIS A 346 -3.32 2.57 -9.68
CA HIS A 346 -4.60 1.97 -9.28
C HIS A 346 -4.42 0.78 -8.35
N PHE A 347 -3.43 -0.09 -8.62
CA PHE A 347 -3.19 -1.27 -7.79
C PHE A 347 -2.81 -0.93 -6.34
N ILE A 348 -2.11 0.20 -6.12
CA ILE A 348 -1.83 0.72 -4.77
C ILE A 348 -3.14 1.05 -4.03
N GLY A 349 -4.05 1.78 -4.67
CA GLY A 349 -5.37 2.11 -4.09
C GLY A 349 -6.20 0.86 -3.77
N ASP A 350 -6.26 -0.06 -4.73
CA ASP A 350 -6.98 -1.33 -4.56
C ASP A 350 -6.44 -2.16 -3.38
N GLN A 351 -5.12 -2.23 -3.20
CA GLN A 351 -4.53 -2.94 -2.04
C GLN A 351 -4.81 -2.21 -0.73
N PHE A 352 -4.76 -0.87 -0.72
CA PHE A 352 -5.07 -0.09 0.48
C PHE A 352 -6.49 -0.36 0.97
N GLU A 353 -7.49 -0.32 0.09
CA GLU A 353 -8.89 -0.47 0.49
C GLU A 353 -9.30 -1.93 0.73
N SER A 354 -8.78 -2.86 -0.07
CA SER A 354 -9.11 -4.28 0.10
C SER A 354 -8.52 -4.89 1.37
N SER A 355 -7.47 -4.29 1.95
CA SER A 355 -6.81 -4.80 3.16
C SER A 355 -7.76 -4.90 4.38
N THR A 356 -8.67 -3.95 4.58
CA THR A 356 -9.61 -3.99 5.72
C THR A 356 -10.78 -4.94 5.47
N GLN A 357 -11.17 -5.11 4.21
CA GLN A 357 -12.27 -6.00 3.81
C GLN A 357 -11.87 -7.48 3.90
N ARG A 358 -10.57 -7.77 3.91
CA ARG A 358 -10.01 -9.13 3.94
C ARG A 358 -9.75 -9.66 5.34
N LEU A 359 -10.07 -8.92 6.40
CA LEU A 359 -9.82 -9.38 7.77
C LEU A 359 -10.63 -10.64 8.10
N TRP A 360 -9.98 -11.62 8.73
CA TRP A 360 -10.57 -12.88 9.16
C TRP A 360 -11.35 -12.72 10.46
N ALA A 361 -10.94 -11.82 11.36
CA ALA A 361 -11.55 -11.71 12.68
C ALA A 361 -13.06 -11.46 12.65
N PRO A 362 -13.61 -10.54 11.83
CA PRO A 362 -15.07 -10.36 11.75
C PRO A 362 -15.80 -11.60 11.21
N VAL A 363 -15.21 -12.29 10.24
CA VAL A 363 -15.79 -13.50 9.62
C VAL A 363 -15.84 -14.65 10.62
N VAL A 364 -14.73 -14.87 11.34
CA VAL A 364 -14.61 -15.91 12.35
C VAL A 364 -15.50 -15.63 13.55
N ALA A 365 -15.48 -14.40 14.08
CA ALA A 365 -16.31 -14.02 15.21
C ALA A 365 -17.80 -14.24 14.91
N LYS A 366 -18.27 -13.85 13.72
CA LYS A 366 -19.65 -14.07 13.29
C LYS A 366 -20.00 -15.56 13.22
N ALA A 367 -19.13 -16.39 12.64
CA ALA A 367 -19.37 -17.83 12.52
C ALA A 367 -19.39 -18.54 13.89
N CYS A 368 -18.43 -18.23 14.76
CA CYS A 368 -18.39 -18.73 16.14
C CYS A 368 -19.61 -18.28 16.96
N ALA A 369 -20.17 -17.11 16.64
CA ALA A 369 -21.37 -16.62 17.31
C ALA A 369 -22.64 -17.36 16.88
N GLU A 370 -22.65 -18.04 15.73
CA GLU A 370 -23.78 -18.86 15.28
C GLU A 370 -23.78 -20.22 16.01
N GLN A 371 -22.59 -20.77 16.23
CA GLN A 371 -22.41 -22.07 16.88
C GLN A 371 -21.01 -22.16 17.52
N TRP A 372 -20.95 -22.38 18.84
CA TRP A 372 -19.70 -22.49 19.60
C TRP A 372 -19.49 -23.93 20.11
N ASP A 373 -18.94 -24.76 19.23
CA ASP A 373 -18.53 -26.13 19.55
C ASP A 373 -17.23 -26.52 18.84
N GLU A 374 -16.65 -27.64 19.25
CA GLU A 374 -15.34 -28.12 18.80
C GLU A 374 -15.29 -28.39 17.28
N ASP A 375 -16.35 -28.97 16.72
CA ASP A 375 -16.45 -29.27 15.29
C ASP A 375 -16.47 -27.99 14.45
N THR A 376 -17.22 -26.99 14.90
CA THR A 376 -17.31 -25.67 14.25
C THR A 376 -15.96 -24.97 14.27
N VAL A 377 -15.27 -24.95 15.41
CA VAL A 377 -13.96 -24.29 15.54
C VAL A 377 -12.88 -25.00 14.74
N THR A 378 -12.86 -26.34 14.75
CA THR A 378 -11.94 -27.13 13.91
C THR A 378 -12.17 -26.87 12.42
N LYS A 379 -13.43 -26.82 11.97
CA LYS A 379 -13.76 -26.47 10.57
C LYS A 379 -13.35 -25.05 10.23
N LEU A 380 -13.51 -24.09 11.14
CA LEU A 380 -13.11 -22.71 10.92
C LEU A 380 -11.58 -22.56 10.82
N LEU A 381 -10.81 -23.25 11.65
CA LEU A 381 -9.35 -23.31 11.53
C LEU A 381 -8.93 -23.74 10.12
N GLN A 382 -9.43 -24.87 9.64
CA GLN A 382 -9.13 -25.39 8.30
C GLN A 382 -9.58 -24.42 7.20
N LYS A 383 -10.74 -23.78 7.37
CA LYS A 383 -11.27 -22.80 6.42
C LYS A 383 -10.41 -21.54 6.35
N VAL A 384 -9.90 -21.06 7.48
CA VAL A 384 -9.02 -19.89 7.55
C VAL A 384 -7.67 -20.21 6.89
N GLU A 385 -7.04 -21.34 7.24
CA GLU A 385 -5.76 -21.77 6.65
C GLU A 385 -5.86 -21.92 5.13
N LYS A 386 -6.88 -22.64 4.65
CA LYS A 386 -7.09 -22.85 3.21
C LYS A 386 -7.51 -21.57 2.48
N GLY A 387 -8.40 -20.78 3.09
CA GLY A 387 -8.86 -19.53 2.50
C GLY A 387 -7.75 -18.50 2.34
N GLU A 388 -6.79 -18.47 3.27
CA GLU A 388 -5.62 -17.59 3.16
C GLU A 388 -4.70 -18.03 2.03
N GLU A 389 -4.50 -19.34 1.84
CA GLU A 389 -3.76 -19.87 0.70
C GLU A 389 -4.40 -19.45 -0.63
N GLU A 390 -5.71 -19.60 -0.75
CA GLU A 390 -6.47 -19.20 -1.94
C GLU A 390 -6.32 -17.70 -2.22
N ARG A 391 -6.45 -16.85 -1.19
CA ARG A 391 -6.26 -15.39 -1.31
C ARG A 391 -4.85 -15.02 -1.75
N MET A 392 -3.82 -15.65 -1.19
CA MET A 392 -2.43 -15.40 -1.58
C MET A 392 -2.18 -15.80 -3.04
N ARG A 393 -2.73 -16.95 -3.47
CA ARG A 393 -2.63 -17.42 -4.85
C ARG A 393 -3.32 -16.48 -5.84
N GLU A 394 -4.53 -16.02 -5.50
CA GLU A 394 -5.25 -15.02 -6.29
C GLU A 394 -4.49 -13.70 -6.38
N LEU A 395 -3.95 -13.21 -5.26
CA LEU A 395 -3.15 -11.99 -5.25
C LEU A 395 -1.90 -12.11 -6.12
N LEU A 396 -1.16 -13.23 -6.03
CA LEU A 396 -0.02 -13.49 -6.90
C LEU A 396 -0.41 -13.54 -8.38
N LYS A 397 -1.55 -14.15 -8.69
CA LYS A 397 -2.07 -14.17 -10.07
C LYS A 397 -2.34 -12.75 -10.57
N THR A 398 -3.05 -11.92 -9.80
CA THR A 398 -3.33 -10.53 -10.17
C THR A 398 -2.04 -9.72 -10.37
N LYS A 399 -1.04 -9.89 -9.48
CA LYS A 399 0.27 -9.24 -9.63
C LYS A 399 0.98 -9.62 -10.92
N ARG A 400 0.96 -10.91 -11.27
CA ARG A 400 1.58 -11.42 -12.51
C ARG A 400 0.87 -10.90 -13.74
N GLU A 401 -0.46 -10.91 -13.75
CA GLU A 401 -1.28 -10.38 -14.84
C GLU A 401 -0.98 -8.89 -15.06
N LEU A 402 -0.89 -8.10 -13.99
CA LEU A 402 -0.53 -6.68 -14.08
C LEU A 402 0.87 -6.45 -14.65
N VAL A 403 1.88 -7.22 -14.20
CA VAL A 403 3.24 -7.15 -14.74
C VAL A 403 3.30 -7.61 -16.20
N GLN A 404 2.55 -8.66 -16.55
CA GLN A 404 2.48 -9.17 -17.91
C GLN A 404 1.83 -8.16 -18.85
N GLN A 405 0.74 -7.52 -18.43
CA GLN A 405 0.09 -6.46 -19.20
C GLN A 405 1.06 -5.32 -19.51
N ALA A 406 1.78 -4.82 -18.49
CA ALA A 406 2.80 -3.80 -18.68
C ALA A 406 3.95 -4.25 -19.60
N ALA A 407 4.31 -5.54 -19.55
CA ALA A 407 5.35 -6.12 -20.40
C ALA A 407 4.94 -6.31 -21.88
N VAL A 408 3.64 -6.45 -22.16
CA VAL A 408 3.10 -6.55 -23.55
C VAL A 408 3.26 -5.22 -24.27
N GLU A 409 2.97 -4.11 -23.59
CA GLU A 409 3.15 -2.76 -24.15
C GLU A 409 4.63 -2.46 -24.38
N LYS A 410 5.47 -2.81 -23.40
CA LYS A 410 6.92 -2.68 -23.52
C LYS A 410 7.65 -3.75 -22.70
N PRO A 411 8.52 -4.58 -23.32
CA PRO A 411 9.24 -5.62 -22.59
C PRO A 411 10.01 -5.05 -21.38
N LEU A 412 9.66 -5.54 -20.18
CA LEU A 412 10.30 -5.16 -18.94
C LEU A 412 11.40 -6.18 -18.56
N PRO A 413 12.62 -5.73 -18.23
CA PRO A 413 13.68 -6.63 -17.79
C PRO A 413 13.37 -7.26 -16.44
N LYS A 414 13.97 -8.43 -16.16
CA LYS A 414 13.85 -9.09 -14.86
C LYS A 414 14.35 -8.17 -13.75
N GLY A 415 13.52 -7.98 -12.72
CA GLY A 415 13.81 -7.06 -11.61
C GLY A 415 13.59 -5.58 -11.95
N HIS A 416 12.79 -5.26 -12.98
CA HIS A 416 12.36 -3.87 -13.23
C HIS A 416 11.61 -3.29 -12.03
N ILE A 417 11.81 -2.00 -11.75
CA ILE A 417 11.25 -1.34 -10.55
C ILE A 417 9.72 -1.46 -10.47
N PHE A 418 9.01 -1.33 -11.60
CA PHE A 418 7.56 -1.50 -11.68
C PHE A 418 7.12 -2.86 -11.11
N ALA A 419 7.72 -3.95 -11.60
CA ALA A 419 7.36 -5.29 -11.18
C ALA A 419 7.70 -5.51 -9.70
N LEU A 420 8.86 -5.04 -9.25
CA LEU A 420 9.25 -5.12 -7.84
C LEU A 420 8.24 -4.40 -6.94
N SER A 421 7.80 -3.18 -7.31
CA SER A 421 6.80 -2.41 -6.56
C SER A 421 5.44 -3.11 -6.52
N VAL A 422 4.97 -3.70 -7.63
CA VAL A 422 3.73 -4.49 -7.67
C VAL A 422 3.79 -5.68 -6.71
N PHE A 423 4.93 -6.36 -6.61
CA PHE A 423 5.06 -7.55 -5.77
C PHE A 423 5.26 -7.24 -4.27
N MET A 424 5.68 -6.02 -3.92
CA MET A 424 5.75 -5.57 -2.53
C MET A 424 4.35 -5.33 -1.91
N LEU A 425 3.43 -4.77 -2.70
CA LEU A 425 2.01 -4.60 -2.36
C LEU A 425 1.35 -5.96 -2.15
#